data_AF-A0A1D6N1G0-F1
#
_entry.id   AF-A0A1D6N1G0-F1
#
_cell.length_a   1.000
_cell.length_b   1.000
_cell.length_c   1.000
_cell.angle_alpha   90.00
_cell.angle_beta   90.00
_cell.angle_gamma   90.00
#
_symmetry.space_group_name_H-M   'P 1'
#
loop_
_entity.id
_entity.type
_entity.pdbx_description
1 polymer ?
#
loop_
_entity_poly.entity_id
_entity_poly.type
_entity_poly.pdbx_seq_one_letter_code
_entity_poly.pdbx_strand_id
1 'polypeptide(L)'
;MVDSLAKLSMDVGDKDLVYSLLLVFSRMLMDENGKECIMDNIQITICVLSELVSYPHMMVVQETTLQCLVAFSTFPHPKIYHVRRKVVQAAIRALDDKKQVVRQVVVRCRHTWCEHFTISESVARL
;
A
#
# COMPACT_ATOMS: atom_id res chain seq x y z
N MET A 1 -12.74 -7.71 -4.78
CA MET A 1 -12.11 -7.48 -3.45
C MET A 1 -11.72 -6.01 -3.27
N VAL A 2 -10.93 -5.43 -4.17
CA VAL A 2 -10.53 -4.01 -4.10
C VAL A 2 -11.74 -3.07 -4.14
N ASP A 3 -12.73 -3.34 -4.99
CA ASP A 3 -13.97 -2.55 -5.03
C ASP A 3 -14.77 -2.64 -3.73
N SER A 4 -14.73 -3.80 -3.07
CA SER A 4 -15.37 -4.01 -1.76
C SER A 4 -14.66 -3.18 -0.69
N LEU A 5 -13.32 -3.19 -0.68
CA LEU A 5 -12.53 -2.34 0.22
C LEU A 5 -12.83 -0.85 0.01
N ALA A 6 -12.89 -0.39 -1.25
CA ALA A 6 -13.21 0.99 -1.55
C ALA A 6 -14.60 1.39 -1.04
N LYS A 7 -15.63 0.58 -1.31
CA LYS A 7 -17.00 0.83 -0.86
C LYS A 7 -17.13 0.84 0.66
N LEU A 8 -16.59 -0.18 1.33
CA LEU A 8 -16.70 -0.33 2.78
C LEU A 8 -15.88 0.72 3.54
N SER A 9 -14.80 1.24 2.95
CA SER A 9 -13.98 2.27 3.58
C SER A 9 -14.70 3.61 3.80
N MET A 10 -15.86 3.82 3.16
CA MET A 10 -16.66 5.03 3.29
C MET A 10 -17.54 5.03 4.54
N ASP A 11 -17.82 3.86 5.13
CA ASP A 11 -18.67 3.71 6.32
C ASP A 11 -17.82 3.34 7.55
N VAL A 12 -18.06 4.04 8.66
CA VAL A 12 -17.40 3.77 9.95
C VAL A 12 -17.88 2.45 10.58
N GLY A 13 -19.11 2.02 10.28
CA GLY A 13 -19.69 0.77 10.77
C GLY A 13 -18.96 -0.47 10.25
N ASP A 14 -18.31 -0.35 9.08
CA ASP A 14 -17.68 -1.46 8.38
C ASP A 14 -16.18 -1.62 8.70
N LYS A 15 -15.63 -0.87 9.67
CA LYS A 15 -14.19 -0.87 9.98
C LYS A 15 -13.59 -2.26 10.19
N ASP A 16 -14.33 -3.18 10.81
CA ASP A 16 -13.86 -4.55 11.09
C ASP A 16 -13.88 -5.41 9.82
N LEU A 17 -14.82 -5.17 8.91
CA LEU A 17 -14.88 -5.79 7.59
C LEU A 17 -13.77 -5.26 6.68
N VAL A 18 -13.53 -3.95 6.69
CA VAL A 18 -12.40 -3.31 5.99
C VAL A 18 -11.09 -3.94 6.44
N TYR A 19 -10.87 -4.06 7.74
CA TYR A 19 -9.66 -4.69 8.27
C TYR A 19 -9.55 -6.17 7.90
N SER A 20 -10.64 -6.93 8.00
CA SER A 20 -10.66 -8.36 7.64
C SER A 20 -10.32 -8.58 6.17
N LEU A 21 -10.89 -7.78 5.26
CA LEU A 21 -10.59 -7.83 3.83
C LEU A 21 -9.14 -7.42 3.56
N LEU A 22 -8.63 -6.41 4.26
CA LEU A 22 -7.25 -5.97 4.12
C LEU A 22 -6.25 -7.04 4.57
N LEU A 23 -6.58 -7.84 5.60
CA LEU A 23 -5.77 -8.98 6.03
C LEU A 23 -5.78 -10.13 5.01
N VAL A 24 -6.93 -10.41 4.37
CA VAL A 24 -6.97 -11.38 3.27
C VAL A 24 -6.09 -10.89 2.12
N PHE A 25 -6.22 -9.62 1.76
CA PHE A 25 -5.43 -8.98 0.73
C PHE A 25 -3.91 -9.03 1.05
N SER A 26 -3.51 -8.74 2.29
CA SER A 26 -2.11 -8.76 2.70
C SER A 26 -1.50 -10.17 2.62
N ARG A 27 -2.30 -11.21 2.88
CA ARG A 27 -1.88 -12.61 2.70
C ARG A 27 -1.71 -12.97 1.23
N MET A 28 -2.59 -12.48 0.35
CA MET A 28 -2.45 -12.68 -1.10
C MET A 28 -1.16 -12.06 -1.64
N LEU A 29 -0.70 -10.93 -1.09
CA LEU A 29 0.59 -10.34 -1.47
C LEU A 29 1.80 -11.19 -1.08
N MET A 30 1.65 -12.17 -0.19
CA MET A 30 2.71 -13.10 0.20
C MET A 30 2.66 -14.42 -0.57
N ASP A 31 1.55 -14.71 -1.25
CA ASP A 31 1.34 -15.93 -2.03
C ASP A 31 1.59 -15.67 -3.52
N GLU A 32 2.31 -16.55 -4.21
CA GLU A 32 2.66 -16.33 -5.62
C GLU A 32 1.43 -16.29 -6.54
N ASN A 33 0.44 -17.17 -6.31
CA ASN A 33 -0.81 -17.15 -7.08
C ASN A 33 -1.62 -15.90 -6.76
N GLY A 34 -1.63 -15.47 -5.49
CA GLY A 34 -2.24 -14.22 -5.05
C GLY A 34 -1.62 -12.98 -5.70
N LYS A 35 -0.29 -12.92 -5.82
CA LYS A 35 0.42 -11.82 -6.48
C LYS A 35 0.06 -11.70 -7.95
N GLU A 36 -0.02 -12.81 -8.67
CA GLU A 36 -0.40 -12.83 -10.09
C GLU A 36 -1.79 -12.23 -10.29
N CYS A 37 -2.77 -12.60 -9.47
CA CYS A 37 -4.12 -12.03 -9.50
C CYS A 37 -4.14 -10.51 -9.26
N ILE A 38 -3.26 -10.01 -8.39
CA ILE A 38 -3.15 -8.58 -8.06
C ILE A 38 -2.47 -7.78 -9.18
N MET A 39 -1.53 -8.39 -9.92
CA MET A 39 -0.77 -7.72 -10.98
C MET A 39 -1.66 -7.11 -12.07
N ASP A 40 -2.75 -7.76 -12.42
CA ASP A 40 -3.69 -7.28 -13.44
C ASP A 40 -4.41 -5.99 -13.04
N ASN A 41 -4.53 -5.74 -11.74
CA ASN A 41 -5.28 -4.62 -11.18
C ASN A 41 -4.41 -3.70 -10.30
N ILE A 42 -3.09 -3.70 -10.54
CA ILE A 42 -2.11 -3.05 -9.66
C ILE A 42 -2.38 -1.56 -9.43
N GLN A 43 -2.81 -0.84 -10.48
CA GLN A 43 -3.14 0.58 -10.39
C GLN A 43 -4.31 0.85 -9.47
N ILE A 44 -5.44 0.18 -9.71
CA ILE A 44 -6.67 0.36 -8.93
C ILE A 44 -6.42 -0.04 -7.48
N THR A 45 -5.71 -1.15 -7.28
CA THR A 45 -5.34 -1.65 -5.95
C THR A 45 -4.53 -0.64 -5.17
N ILE A 46 -3.46 -0.10 -5.75
CA ILE A 46 -2.63 0.91 -5.08
C ILE A 46 -3.40 2.22 -4.87
N CYS A 47 -4.32 2.57 -5.77
CA CYS A 47 -5.20 3.73 -5.57
C CYS A 47 -6.03 3.60 -4.29
N VAL A 48 -6.73 2.48 -4.11
CA VAL A 48 -7.57 2.22 -2.93
C VAL A 48 -6.71 2.14 -1.66
N LEU A 49 -5.56 1.45 -1.71
CA LEU A 49 -4.65 1.40 -0.57
C LEU A 49 -4.11 2.78 -0.20
N SER A 50 -3.81 3.64 -1.17
CA SER A 50 -3.32 5.00 -0.89
C SER A 50 -4.33 5.84 -0.12
N GLU A 51 -5.62 5.58 -0.27
CA GLU A 51 -6.69 6.24 0.48
C GLU A 51 -6.79 5.67 1.91
N LEU A 52 -6.68 4.34 2.05
CA LEU A 52 -6.69 3.66 3.34
C LEU A 52 -5.52 4.03 4.26
N VAL A 53 -4.41 4.53 3.70
CA VAL A 53 -3.29 5.07 4.49
C VAL A 53 -3.75 6.19 5.44
N SER A 54 -4.78 6.95 5.07
CA SER A 54 -5.35 8.03 5.90
C SER A 54 -6.62 7.62 6.65
N TYR A 55 -6.92 6.32 6.75
CA TYR A 55 -8.16 5.81 7.33
C TYR A 55 -8.25 6.13 8.84
N PRO A 56 -9.15 7.03 9.28
CA PRO A 56 -9.09 7.59 10.63
C PRO A 56 -9.66 6.66 11.71
N HIS A 57 -10.46 5.66 11.31
CA HIS A 57 -11.28 4.87 12.22
C HIS A 57 -10.54 3.73 12.90
N MET A 58 -9.43 3.25 12.32
CA MET A 58 -8.68 2.12 12.86
C MET A 58 -7.20 2.19 12.45
N MET A 59 -6.31 2.25 13.44
CA MET A 59 -4.87 2.38 13.18
C MET A 59 -4.27 1.18 12.46
N VAL A 60 -4.69 -0.02 12.85
CA VAL A 60 -4.13 -1.25 12.29
C VAL A 60 -4.44 -1.35 10.79
N VAL A 61 -5.55 -0.76 10.33
CA VAL A 61 -5.84 -0.60 8.90
C VAL A 61 -4.74 0.23 8.23
N GLN A 62 -4.43 1.42 8.76
CA GLN A 62 -3.36 2.25 8.20
C GLN A 62 -2.01 1.52 8.18
N GLU A 63 -1.65 0.87 9.28
CA GLU A 63 -0.40 0.14 9.41
C GLU A 63 -0.29 -1.00 8.39
N THR A 64 -1.31 -1.87 8.33
CA THR A 64 -1.36 -2.98 7.38
C THR A 64 -1.38 -2.48 5.95
N THR A 65 -2.09 -1.39 5.65
CA THR A 65 -2.10 -0.76 4.33
C THR A 65 -0.70 -0.29 3.92
N LEU A 66 0.03 0.37 4.82
CA LEU A 66 1.41 0.80 4.54
C LEU A 66 2.35 -0.40 4.36
N GLN A 67 2.16 -1.48 5.12
CA GLN A 67 2.92 -2.72 4.93
C GLN A 67 2.62 -3.37 3.57
N CYS A 68 1.36 -3.38 3.13
CA CYS A 68 0.98 -3.82 1.78
C CYS A 68 1.66 -2.96 0.70
N LEU A 69 1.68 -1.64 0.87
CA LEU A 69 2.37 -0.75 -0.05
C LEU A 69 3.88 -1.02 -0.08
N VAL A 70 4.52 -1.33 1.06
CA VAL A 70 5.92 -1.78 1.08
C VAL A 70 6.08 -3.08 0.29
N ALA A 71 5.20 -4.06 0.45
CA ALA A 71 5.27 -5.33 -0.28
C ALA A 71 5.16 -5.12 -1.81
N PHE A 72 4.32 -4.18 -2.26
CA PHE A 72 4.22 -3.81 -3.67
C PHE A 72 5.53 -3.31 -4.29
N SER A 73 6.47 -2.78 -3.50
CA SER A 73 7.79 -2.37 -4.01
C SER A 73 8.64 -3.52 -4.55
N THR A 74 8.26 -4.77 -4.24
CA THR A 74 8.93 -5.99 -4.71
C THR A 74 8.42 -6.46 -6.08
N PHE A 75 7.35 -5.87 -6.60
CA PHE A 75 6.80 -6.20 -7.90
C PHE A 75 7.72 -5.70 -9.04
N PRO A 76 7.62 -6.26 -10.26
CA PRO A 76 8.45 -5.83 -11.39
C PRO A 76 8.36 -4.33 -11.65
N HIS A 77 9.52 -3.66 -11.74
CA HIS A 77 9.62 -2.20 -11.89
C HIS A 77 8.69 -1.59 -12.96
N PRO A 78 8.58 -2.15 -14.20
CA PRO A 78 7.68 -1.60 -15.22
C PRO A 78 6.22 -1.53 -14.80
N LYS A 79 5.79 -2.43 -13.90
CA LYS A 79 4.41 -2.53 -13.41
C LYS A 79 4.11 -1.57 -12.25
N ILE A 80 5.11 -1.04 -11.56
CA ILE A 80 4.90 -0.22 -10.35
C ILE A 80 5.50 1.19 -10.42
N TYR A 81 6.35 1.48 -11.40
CA TYR A 81 6.98 2.79 -11.50
C TYR A 81 5.98 3.94 -11.64
N HIS A 82 4.91 3.75 -12.43
CA HIS A 82 3.92 4.79 -12.69
C HIS A 82 3.06 5.16 -11.46
N VAL A 83 2.93 4.26 -10.48
CA VAL A 83 2.20 4.51 -9.23
C VAL A 83 3.09 5.05 -8.11
N ARG A 84 4.42 5.05 -8.27
CA ARG A 84 5.39 5.50 -7.27
C ARG A 84 5.03 6.85 -6.65
N ARG A 85 4.72 7.84 -7.48
CA ARG A 85 4.39 9.20 -7.01
C ARG A 85 3.18 9.20 -6.09
N LYS A 86 2.16 8.41 -6.40
CA LYS A 86 0.94 8.30 -5.60
C LYS A 86 1.23 7.68 -4.24
N VAL A 87 2.01 6.59 -4.20
CA VAL A 87 2.40 5.93 -2.95
C VAL A 87 3.23 6.85 -2.05
N VAL A 88 4.23 7.53 -2.61
CA VAL A 88 5.07 8.47 -1.86
C VAL A 88 4.24 9.63 -1.29
N GLN A 89 3.31 10.20 -2.07
CA GLN A 89 2.43 11.27 -1.60
C GLN A 89 1.43 10.79 -0.53
N ALA A 90 0.95 9.55 -0.61
CA ALA A 90 0.11 8.97 0.43
C ALA A 90 0.90 8.78 1.74
N ALA A 91 2.12 8.25 1.65
CA ALA A 91 3.01 8.11 2.80
C ALA A 91 3.35 9.48 3.43
N ILE A 92 3.66 10.51 2.64
CA ILE A 92 3.92 11.86 3.18
C ILE A 92 2.73 12.38 3.97
N ARG A 93 1.51 12.23 3.45
CA ARG A 93 0.29 12.66 4.15
C ARG A 93 0.07 11.94 5.48
N ALA A 94 0.49 10.69 5.59
CA ALA A 94 0.42 9.94 6.85
C ALA A 94 1.53 10.26 7.86
N LEU A 95 2.57 11.02 7.50
CA LEU A 95 3.61 11.43 8.46
C LEU A 95 3.07 12.35 9.56
N ASP A 96 2.01 13.10 9.26
CA ASP A 96 1.34 13.99 10.20
C ASP A 96 0.52 13.22 11.26
N ASP A 97 0.46 11.89 11.17
CA ASP A 97 -0.20 11.08 12.20
C ASP A 97 0.57 11.17 13.53
N LYS A 98 -0.20 11.41 14.62
CA LYS A 98 0.34 11.64 15.96
C LYS A 98 0.98 10.39 16.56
N LYS A 99 0.83 9.20 15.98
CA LYS A 99 1.18 7.92 16.62
C LYS A 99 2.48 7.32 16.08
N GLN A 100 3.36 6.91 17.00
CA GLN A 100 4.75 6.53 16.70
C GLN A 100 4.90 5.28 15.83
N VAL A 101 4.07 4.25 16.03
CA VAL A 101 4.15 2.99 15.28
C VAL A 101 3.86 3.20 13.79
N VAL A 102 2.79 3.95 13.47
CA VAL A 102 2.44 4.29 12.08
C VAL A 102 3.56 5.10 11.44
N ARG A 103 4.14 6.08 12.16
CA ARG A 103 5.26 6.89 11.64
C ARG A 103 6.46 6.03 11.19
N GLN A 104 6.84 5.00 11.93
CA GLN A 104 7.95 4.13 11.54
C GLN A 104 7.65 3.39 10.23
N VAL A 105 6.43 2.86 10.08
CA VAL A 105 6.02 2.16 8.86
C VAL A 105 5.90 3.13 7.68
N VAL A 106 5.42 4.35 7.91
CA VAL A 106 5.39 5.43 6.91
C VAL A 106 6.79 5.79 6.42
N VAL A 107 7.74 6.00 7.34
CA VAL A 107 9.13 6.33 6.99
C VAL A 107 9.75 5.21 6.17
N ARG A 108 9.57 3.95 6.58
CA ARG A 108 10.03 2.78 5.82
C ARG A 108 9.41 2.74 4.43
N CYS A 109 8.09 2.89 4.33
CA CYS A 109 7.37 2.91 3.06
C CYS A 109 7.93 3.99 2.13
N ARG A 110 8.03 5.24 2.61
CA ARG A 110 8.59 6.34 1.83
C ARG A 110 10.01 6.04 1.36
N HIS A 111 10.88 5.56 2.25
CA HIS A 111 12.27 5.24 1.93
C HIS A 111 12.35 4.15 0.85
N THR A 112 11.64 3.03 1.01
CA THR A 112 11.59 1.95 0.02
C THR A 112 11.11 2.47 -1.35
N TRP A 113 10.05 3.29 -1.39
CA TRP A 113 9.53 3.82 -2.65
C TRP A 113 10.33 4.99 -3.24
N CYS A 114 11.22 5.61 -2.47
CA CYS A 114 12.13 6.65 -2.95
C CYS A 114 13.45 6.08 -3.45
N GLU A 115 14.07 5.17 -2.68
CA GLU A 115 15.45 4.71 -2.86
C GLU A 115 15.57 3.39 -3.64
N HIS A 116 14.63 2.46 -3.48
CA HIS A 116 14.67 1.18 -4.21
C HIS A 116 14.58 1.37 -5.74
N PHE A 117 13.91 2.45 -6.16
CA PHE A 117 13.76 2.79 -7.57
C PHE A 117 14.99 3.49 -8.17
N THR A 118 15.84 4.13 -7.36
CA THR A 118 17.07 4.78 -7.83
C THR A 118 18.16 3.75 -8.14
N ILE A 119 18.21 2.65 -7.38
CA ILE A 119 19.18 1.56 -7.58
C ILE A 119 18.79 0.70 -8.80
N SER A 120 17.51 0.34 -8.95
CA SER A 120 17.04 -0.42 -10.12
C SER A 120 17.26 0.32 -11.45
N GLU A 121 17.17 1.65 -11.45
CA GLU A 121 17.43 2.49 -12.63
C GLU A 121 18.92 2.56 -13.00
N SER A 122 19.81 2.38 -12.03
CA SER A 122 21.27 2.38 -12.23
C SER A 122 21.77 1.04 -12.81
N VAL A 123 21.14 -0.07 -12.44
CA VAL A 123 21.48 -1.42 -12.92
C VAL A 123 20.86 -1.72 -14.30
N ALA A 124 19.70 -1.16 -14.62
CA ALA A 124 19.05 -1.33 -15.92
C ALA A 124 19.67 -0.47 -17.06
N ARG A 125 20.62 0.41 -16.75
CA ARG A 125 21.35 1.27 -17.70
C ARG A 125 22.80 0.82 -17.95
N LEU A 126 23.20 -0.33 -17.40
CA LEU A 126 24.47 -1.02 -17.66
C LEU A 126 24.21 -2.27 -18.51
#